data_AF-A0A6J4REW8-F1
#
_entry.id   AF-A0A6J4REW8-F1
#
_cell.length_a   1.000
_cell.length_b   1.000
_cell.length_c   1.000
_cell.angle_alpha   90.00
_cell.angle_beta   90.00
_cell.angle_gamma   90.00
#
_symmetry.space_group_name_H-M   'P 1'
#
loop_
_entity.id
_entity.type
_entity.pdbx_description
1 polymer ?
#
loop_
_entity_poly.entity_id
_entity_poly.type
_entity_poly.pdbx_seq_one_letter_code
_entity_poly.pdbx_strand_id
1 'polypeptide(L)'
;MRAASTGTGRWSRRLLSIVFTAAGALHFLRPKMYEEIVPDYLPAHQALVLVSGAAEIAGAVMVVFPRTRRIGGLVIAATLVAVFPANINMALNPDRYASLDPALLWARLPLQGLLIWWALRATRPPAGRARVQSIHAEP
;
A
#
# COMPACT_ATOMS: atom_id res chain seq x y z
N MET A 1 -12.21 -24.48 23.86
CA MET A 1 -11.97 -24.89 22.45
C MET A 1 -11.29 -23.73 21.72
N ARG A 2 -10.04 -23.91 21.25
CA ARG A 2 -9.26 -22.85 20.58
C ARG A 2 -9.70 -22.78 19.12
N ALA A 3 -10.29 -21.65 18.71
CA ALA A 3 -10.64 -21.42 17.31
C ALA A 3 -9.37 -21.39 16.45
N ALA A 4 -9.20 -22.42 15.63
CA ALA A 4 -8.18 -22.51 14.60
C ALA A 4 -8.56 -21.58 13.43
N SER A 5 -8.13 -20.31 13.48
CA SER A 5 -8.25 -19.39 12.33
C SER A 5 -7.04 -18.48 12.12
N THR A 6 -5.89 -18.83 12.71
CA THR A 6 -4.68 -17.98 12.68
C THR A 6 -3.88 -18.10 11.37
N GLY A 7 -4.18 -19.08 10.51
CA GLY A 7 -3.47 -19.33 9.25
C GLY A 7 -3.72 -18.26 8.19
N THR A 8 -4.98 -18.02 7.84
CA THR A 8 -5.39 -17.13 6.73
C THR A 8 -4.88 -15.70 6.91
N GLY A 9 -4.92 -15.17 8.12
CA GLY A 9 -4.38 -13.83 8.41
C GLY A 9 -2.86 -13.74 8.25
N ARG A 10 -2.10 -14.81 8.59
CA ARG A 10 -0.64 -14.84 8.42
C ARG A 10 -0.26 -14.88 6.94
N TRP A 11 -0.92 -15.73 6.15
CA TRP A 11 -0.69 -15.81 4.71
C TRP A 11 -1.03 -14.50 4.00
N SER A 12 -2.18 -13.89 4.34
CA SER A 12 -2.59 -12.60 3.78
C SER A 12 -1.53 -11.51 3.98
N ARG A 13 -0.94 -11.40 5.17
CA ARG A 13 0.12 -10.41 5.44
C ARG A 13 1.44 -10.71 4.76
N ARG A 14 1.80 -11.99 4.63
CA ARG A 14 3.01 -12.39 3.89
C ARG A 14 2.86 -12.03 2.41
N LEU A 15 1.70 -12.31 1.83
CA LEU A 15 1.40 -11.94 0.45
C LEU A 15 1.41 -10.41 0.28
N LEU A 16 0.79 -9.66 1.19
CA LEU A 16 0.84 -8.20 1.20
C LEU A 16 2.30 -7.69 1.26
N SER A 17 3.11 -8.26 2.14
CA SER A 17 4.53 -7.92 2.27
C SER A 17 5.30 -8.18 0.97
N ILE A 18 5.11 -9.33 0.33
CA ILE A 18 5.76 -9.67 -0.94
C ILE A 18 5.34 -8.69 -2.04
N VAL A 19 4.03 -8.43 -2.19
CA VAL A 19 3.51 -7.52 -3.22
C VAL A 19 4.10 -6.12 -3.08
N PHE A 20 4.07 -5.53 -1.87
CA PHE A 20 4.58 -4.18 -1.65
C PHE A 20 6.10 -4.09 -1.63
N THR A 21 6.81 -5.17 -1.29
CA THR A 21 8.28 -5.21 -1.44
C THR A 21 8.67 -5.22 -2.92
N ALA A 22 8.00 -6.02 -3.74
CA ALA A 22 8.25 -6.07 -5.18
C ALA A 22 7.89 -4.75 -5.87
N ALA A 23 6.73 -4.16 -5.54
CA ALA A 23 6.31 -2.85 -6.04
C ALA A 23 7.29 -1.75 -5.64
N GLY A 24 7.67 -1.69 -4.36
CA GLY A 24 8.62 -0.68 -3.87
C GLY A 24 10.00 -0.84 -4.48
N ALA A 25 10.50 -2.08 -4.67
CA ALA A 25 11.77 -2.32 -5.34
C ALA A 25 11.76 -1.83 -6.80
N LEU A 26 10.63 -1.93 -7.50
CA LEU A 26 10.52 -1.48 -8.89
C LEU A 26 10.72 0.03 -9.04
N HIS A 27 10.40 0.83 -8.01
CA HIS A 27 10.68 2.28 -7.99
C HIS A 27 12.19 2.58 -8.03
N PHE A 28 13.03 1.72 -7.45
CA PHE A 28 14.49 1.86 -7.48
C PHE A 28 15.13 1.23 -8.71
N LEU A 29 14.56 0.13 -9.21
CA LEU A 29 15.07 -0.57 -10.38
C LEU A 29 14.71 0.12 -11.70
N ARG A 30 13.55 0.79 -11.74
CA ARG A 30 13.00 1.45 -12.94
C ARG A 30 12.41 2.84 -12.61
N PRO A 31 13.15 3.74 -11.96
CA PRO A 31 12.62 5.03 -11.48
C PRO A 31 12.03 5.87 -12.61
N LYS A 32 12.66 5.89 -13.79
CA LYS A 32 12.22 6.65 -14.97
C LYS A 32 10.77 6.35 -15.39
N MET A 33 10.36 5.08 -15.34
CA MET A 33 8.97 4.70 -15.67
C MET A 33 7.96 5.32 -14.71
N TYR A 34 8.34 5.53 -13.45
CA TYR A 34 7.47 6.16 -12.46
C TYR A 34 7.56 7.69 -12.51
N GLU A 35 8.71 8.26 -12.82
CA GLU A 35 8.87 9.71 -12.95
C GLU A 35 7.99 10.28 -14.07
N GLU A 36 7.80 9.53 -15.15
CA GLU A 36 6.96 9.91 -16.29
C GLU A 36 5.47 10.00 -15.95
N ILE A 37 5.01 9.28 -14.91
CA ILE A 37 3.59 9.24 -14.53
C ILE A 37 3.23 10.29 -13.47
N VAL A 38 4.25 10.86 -12.79
CA VAL A 38 4.04 11.91 -11.79
C VAL A 38 3.45 13.14 -12.49
N PRO A 39 2.35 13.72 -11.98
CA PRO A 39 1.76 14.92 -12.56
C PRO A 39 2.73 16.09 -12.63
N ASP A 40 2.74 16.81 -13.77
CA ASP A 40 3.69 17.89 -14.05
C ASP A 40 3.64 19.07 -13.06
N TYR A 41 2.57 19.19 -12.26
CA TYR A 41 2.44 20.22 -11.21
C TYR A 41 3.17 19.87 -9.91
N LEU A 42 3.69 18.64 -9.75
CA LEU A 42 4.46 18.24 -8.58
C LEU A 42 5.96 18.44 -8.84
N PRO A 43 6.72 19.03 -7.90
CA PRO A 43 8.15 19.16 -8.05
C PRO A 43 8.88 17.84 -7.75
N ALA A 44 10.14 17.75 -8.18
CA ALA A 44 11.08 16.70 -7.76
C ALA A 44 10.57 15.25 -7.95
N HIS A 45 10.14 14.92 -9.18
CA HIS A 45 9.55 13.61 -9.54
C HIS A 45 10.39 12.43 -9.03
N GLN A 46 11.71 12.46 -9.24
CA GLN A 46 12.61 11.41 -8.79
C GLN A 46 12.57 11.22 -7.26
N ALA A 47 12.59 12.31 -6.49
CA ALA A 47 12.53 12.23 -5.04
C ALA A 47 11.19 11.64 -4.57
N LEU A 48 10.08 12.04 -5.19
CA LEU A 48 8.75 11.50 -4.88
C LEU A 48 8.68 9.99 -5.14
N VAL A 49 9.22 9.53 -6.27
CA VAL A 49 9.28 8.11 -6.65
C VAL A 49 10.14 7.30 -5.67
N LEU A 50 11.31 7.82 -5.28
CA LEU A 50 12.19 7.11 -4.33
C LEU A 50 11.58 7.07 -2.93
N VAL A 51 10.95 8.16 -2.48
CA VAL A 51 10.28 8.24 -1.18
C VAL A 51 9.06 7.31 -1.13
N SER A 52 8.25 7.27 -2.19
CA SER A 52 7.10 6.35 -2.26
C SER A 52 7.58 4.89 -2.24
N GLY A 53 8.58 4.54 -3.04
CA GLY A 53 9.18 3.20 -3.06
C GLY A 53 9.74 2.79 -1.69
N ALA A 54 10.44 3.70 -1.01
CA ALA A 54 10.95 3.46 0.34
C ALA A 54 9.81 3.24 1.35
N ALA A 55 8.73 4.03 1.25
CA ALA A 55 7.57 3.90 2.12
C ALA A 55 6.82 2.58 1.91
N GLU A 56 6.70 2.11 0.66
CA GLU A 56 6.12 0.79 0.35
C GLU A 56 6.93 -0.35 0.97
N ILE A 57 8.26 -0.35 0.82
CA ILE A 57 9.15 -1.36 1.41
C ILE A 57 9.09 -1.30 2.94
N ALA A 58 9.17 -0.10 3.53
CA ALA A 58 9.07 0.07 4.97
C ALA A 58 7.73 -0.46 5.50
N GLY A 59 6.62 -0.13 4.85
CA GLY A 59 5.30 -0.67 5.14
C GLY A 59 5.26 -2.19 5.05
N ALA A 60 5.82 -2.76 3.98
CA ALA A 60 5.89 -4.20 3.74
C ALA A 60 6.69 -4.95 4.81
N VAL A 61 7.78 -4.35 5.32
CA VAL A 61 8.56 -4.90 6.44
C VAL A 61 7.76 -4.80 7.74
N MET A 62 7.14 -3.63 8.00
CA MET A 62 6.37 -3.39 9.21
C MET A 62 5.17 -4.33 9.38
N VAL A 63 4.50 -4.75 8.30
CA VAL A 63 3.33 -5.66 8.38
C VAL A 63 3.67 -7.08 8.86
N VAL A 64 4.94 -7.49 8.73
CA VAL A 64 5.43 -8.80 9.19
C VAL A 64 5.51 -8.84 10.72
N PHE A 65 6.00 -7.78 11.36
CA PHE A 65 6.23 -7.74 12.80
C PHE A 65 4.95 -7.41 13.58
N PRO A 66 4.59 -8.19 14.62
CA PRO A 66 3.34 -7.99 15.37
C PRO A 66 3.18 -6.60 16.00
N ARG A 67 4.29 -5.96 16.41
CA ARG A 67 4.28 -4.64 17.08
C ARG A 67 3.99 -3.49 16.12
N THR A 68 4.54 -3.53 14.91
CA THR A 68 4.44 -2.46 13.91
C THR A 68 3.35 -2.70 12.87
N ARG A 69 2.71 -3.88 12.87
CA ARG A 69 1.78 -4.30 11.81
C ARG A 69 0.72 -3.28 11.44
N ARG A 70 0.05 -2.69 12.45
CA ARG A 70 -1.01 -1.71 12.21
C ARG A 70 -0.46 -0.46 11.53
N ILE A 71 0.72 0.00 11.97
CA ILE A 71 1.41 1.14 11.36
C ILE A 71 1.83 0.80 9.93
N GLY A 72 2.36 -0.41 9.69
CA GLY A 72 2.74 -0.86 8.34
C GLY A 72 1.59 -0.82 7.34
N GLY A 73 0.39 -1.27 7.74
CA GLY A 73 -0.79 -1.17 6.88
C GLY A 73 -1.27 0.26 6.65
N LEU A 74 -1.12 1.15 7.64
CA LEU A 74 -1.41 2.57 7.49
C LEU A 74 -0.42 3.26 6.57
N VAL A 75 0.88 2.94 6.66
CA VAL A 75 1.92 3.47 5.77
C VAL A 75 1.65 3.04 4.33
N ILE A 76 1.38 1.75 4.10
CA ILE A 76 0.99 1.27 2.75
C ILE A 76 -0.24 2.03 2.24
N ALA A 77 -1.29 2.14 3.04
CA ALA A 77 -2.51 2.84 2.65
C ALA A 77 -2.26 4.32 2.35
N ALA A 78 -1.47 5.00 3.17
CA ALA A 78 -1.12 6.42 2.98
C ALA A 78 -0.29 6.62 1.72
N THR A 79 0.69 5.75 1.45
CA THR A 79 1.48 5.79 0.21
C THR A 79 0.59 5.60 -1.01
N LEU A 80 -0.33 4.62 -0.99
CA LEU A 80 -1.28 4.41 -2.07
C LEU A 80 -2.17 5.64 -2.29
N VAL A 81 -2.64 6.29 -1.24
CA VAL A 81 -3.41 7.55 -1.38
C VAL A 81 -2.54 8.66 -1.97
N ALA A 82 -1.29 8.79 -1.52
CA ALA A 82 -0.37 9.83 -1.99
C ALA A 82 0.01 9.67 -3.47
N VAL A 83 0.15 8.45 -3.97
CA VAL A 83 0.45 8.18 -5.40
C VAL A 83 -0.80 8.10 -6.29
N PHE A 84 -2.00 8.16 -5.71
CA PHE A 84 -3.27 8.13 -6.44
C PHE A 84 -3.36 9.18 -7.57
N PRO A 85 -2.90 10.44 -7.38
CA PRO A 85 -2.90 11.43 -8.46
C PRO A 85 -2.09 11.02 -9.69
N ALA A 86 -1.00 10.26 -9.52
CA ALA A 86 -0.21 9.75 -10.64
C ALA A 86 -1.00 8.71 -11.46
N ASN A 87 -1.75 7.82 -10.79
CA ASN A 87 -2.61 6.85 -11.48
C ASN A 87 -3.80 7.52 -12.17
N ILE A 88 -4.37 8.59 -11.60
CA ILE A 88 -5.37 9.42 -12.29
C ILE A 88 -4.75 10.07 -13.53
N ASN A 89 -3.56 10.67 -13.40
CA ASN A 89 -2.86 11.32 -14.51
C ASN A 89 -2.64 10.36 -15.68
N MET A 90 -2.29 9.10 -15.41
CA MET A 90 -2.22 8.07 -16.44
C MET A 90 -3.56 7.79 -17.12
N ALA A 91 -4.62 7.59 -16.33
CA ALA A 91 -5.94 7.26 -16.85
C ALA A 91 -6.56 8.39 -17.70
N LEU A 92 -6.25 9.65 -17.36
CA LEU A 92 -6.71 10.83 -18.09
C LEU A 92 -5.86 11.16 -19.33
N ASN A 93 -4.62 10.68 -19.40
CA ASN A 93 -3.71 10.94 -20.52
C ASN A 93 -3.20 9.64 -21.16
N PRO A 94 -4.08 8.73 -21.63
CA PRO A 94 -3.69 7.41 -22.13
C PRO A 94 -2.74 7.50 -23.34
N ASP A 95 -2.82 8.55 -24.15
CA ASP A 95 -1.97 8.77 -25.33
C ASP A 95 -0.48 8.90 -24.97
N ARG A 96 -0.16 9.37 -23.74
CA ARG A 96 1.23 9.43 -23.24
C ARG A 96 1.79 8.03 -22.91
N TYR A 97 0.93 7.00 -22.84
CA TYR A 97 1.25 5.65 -22.41
C TYR A 97 0.77 4.59 -23.41
N ALA A 98 0.92 4.87 -24.70
CA ALA A 98 0.39 4.05 -25.81
C ALA A 98 0.84 2.57 -25.82
N SER A 99 1.86 2.20 -25.04
CA SER A 99 2.28 0.82 -24.84
C SER A 99 1.36 0.01 -23.91
N LEU A 100 0.42 0.68 -23.23
CA LEU A 100 -0.53 0.08 -22.30
C LEU A 100 -1.96 0.25 -22.82
N ASP A 101 -2.78 -0.78 -22.66
CA ASP A 101 -4.21 -0.71 -22.94
C ASP A 101 -4.86 0.34 -22.01
N PRO A 102 -5.60 1.34 -22.54
CA PRO A 102 -6.31 2.33 -21.73
C PRO A 102 -7.22 1.70 -20.66
N ALA A 103 -7.82 0.53 -20.93
CA ALA A 103 -8.62 -0.20 -19.95
C ALA A 103 -7.80 -0.61 -18.72
N LEU A 104 -6.52 -0.98 -18.91
CA LEU A 104 -5.62 -1.31 -17.81
C LEU A 104 -5.26 -0.08 -16.98
N LEU A 105 -5.16 1.11 -17.60
CA LEU A 105 -4.92 2.36 -16.86
C LEU A 105 -6.07 2.68 -15.93
N TRP A 106 -7.31 2.57 -16.41
CA TRP A 106 -8.51 2.73 -15.60
C TRP A 106 -8.66 1.65 -14.52
N ALA A 107 -8.31 0.39 -14.83
CA ALA A 107 -8.38 -0.72 -13.89
C ALA A 107 -7.45 -0.56 -12.67
N ARG A 108 -6.38 0.25 -12.77
CA ARG A 108 -5.49 0.55 -11.64
C ARG A 108 -6.20 1.26 -10.50
N LEU A 109 -7.17 2.13 -10.80
CA LEU A 109 -7.87 2.93 -9.80
C LEU A 109 -8.69 2.07 -8.82
N PRO A 110 -9.59 1.16 -9.27
CA PRO A 110 -10.29 0.26 -8.36
C PRO A 110 -9.34 -0.75 -7.70
N LEU A 111 -8.31 -1.24 -8.41
CA LEU A 111 -7.30 -2.12 -7.83
C LEU A 111 -6.60 -1.45 -6.63
N GLN A 112 -6.24 -0.17 -6.76
CA GLN A 112 -5.63 0.59 -5.68
C GLN A 112 -6.55 0.71 -4.46
N GLY A 113 -7.86 0.93 -4.68
CA GLY A 113 -8.87 0.89 -3.62
C GLY A 113 -8.92 -0.47 -2.91
N LEU A 114 -8.87 -1.57 -3.68
CA LEU A 114 -8.82 -2.93 -3.13
C LEU A 114 -7.54 -3.17 -2.32
N LEU A 115 -6.39 -2.68 -2.80
CA LEU A 115 -5.11 -2.79 -2.09
C LEU A 115 -5.10 -2.00 -0.78
N ILE A 116 -5.66 -0.78 -0.77
CA ILE A 116 -5.85 0.02 0.45
C ILE A 116 -6.73 -0.75 1.45
N TRP A 117 -7.90 -1.23 1.00
CA TRP A 117 -8.80 -2.02 1.83
C TRP A 117 -8.10 -3.25 2.39
N TRP A 118 -7.36 -3.98 1.56
CA TRP A 118 -6.64 -5.18 1.94
C TRP A 118 -5.55 -4.88 2.98
N ALA A 119 -4.74 -3.84 2.78
CA ALA A 119 -3.70 -3.41 3.70
C ALA A 119 -4.28 -3.05 5.08
N LEU A 120 -5.37 -2.28 5.09
CA LEU A 120 -6.06 -1.90 6.33
C LEU A 120 -6.70 -3.11 7.01
N ARG A 121 -7.29 -4.04 6.25
CA ARG A 121 -8.00 -5.20 6.81
C ARG A 121 -7.05 -6.25 7.37
N ALA A 122 -5.97 -6.56 6.65
CA ALA A 122 -4.98 -7.56 7.03
C ALA A 122 -4.17 -7.19 8.28
N THR A 123 -4.12 -5.90 8.61
CA THR A 123 -3.31 -5.34 9.71
C THR A 123 -4.13 -4.89 10.92
N ARG A 124 -5.46 -5.01 10.91
CA ARG A 124 -6.31 -4.66 12.07
C ARG A 124 -5.95 -5.51 13.30
N PRO A 125 -5.93 -4.90 14.51
CA PRO A 125 -5.85 -5.66 15.75
C PRO A 125 -7.04 -6.62 15.89
N PRO A 126 -6.87 -7.79 16.53
CA PRO A 126 -8.01 -8.62 16.93
C PRO A 126 -8.94 -7.84 17.85
N ALA A 127 -10.25 -7.94 17.63
CA ALA A 127 -11.28 -7.20 18.36
C ALA A 127 -11.20 -7.33 19.90
N GLY A 128 -10.57 -8.39 20.41
CA GLY A 128 -10.40 -8.64 21.85
C GLY A 128 -9.42 -7.74 22.60
N ARG A 129 -8.52 -7.00 21.92
CA ARG A 129 -7.56 -6.10 22.61
C ARG A 129 -8.12 -4.73 22.97
N ALA A 130 -9.18 -4.27 22.30
CA ALA A 130 -9.78 -2.96 22.58
C ALA A 130 -10.64 -2.95 23.86
N ARG A 131 -11.29 -4.09 24.18
CA ARG A 131 -12.19 -4.20 25.34
C ARG A 131 -11.47 -4.34 26.68
N VAL A 132 -10.25 -4.88 26.70
CA VAL A 132 -9.48 -5.05 27.96
C VAL A 132 -8.83 -3.74 28.41
N GLN A 133 -8.49 -2.84 27.48
CA GLN A 133 -7.93 -1.52 27.82
C GLN A 133 -8.98 -0.54 28.38
N SER A 134 -10.26 -0.69 28.00
CA SER A 134 -11.34 0.14 28.55
C SER A 134 -11.83 -0.32 29.93
N ILE A 135 -11.55 -1.57 30.33
CA ILE A 135 -11.98 -2.11 31.65
C ILE A 135 -11.01 -1.70 32.76
N HIS A 136 -9.75 -1.41 32.44
CA HIS A 136 -8.73 -0.96 33.41
C HIS A 136 -8.56 0.58 33.46
N ALA A 137 -9.42 1.33 32.77
CA ALA A 137 -9.35 2.78 32.66
C ALA A 137 -10.38 3.53 33.53
N GLU A 138 -11.17 2.83 34.36
CA GLU A 138 -12.10 3.44 35.31
C GLU A 138 -11.57 3.21 36.74
N PRO A 139 -11.25 4.28 37.51
CA PRO A 139 -10.82 4.21 38.91
C PRO A 139 -11.96 3.91 39.89
#